data_AF-A0A952A608-F1
#
_entry.id   AF-A0A952A608-F1
#
_cell.length_a   1.000
_cell.length_b   1.000
_cell.length_c   1.000
_cell.angle_alpha   90.00
_cell.angle_beta   90.00
_cell.angle_gamma   90.00
#
_symmetry.space_group_name_H-M   'P 1'
#
loop_
_entity.id
_entity.type
_entity.pdbx_description
1 polymer ?
#
loop_
_entity_poly.entity_id
_entity_poly.type
_entity_poly.pdbx_seq_one_letter_code
_entity_poly.pdbx_strand_id
1 'polypeptide(L)'
;MKMQLRRRQREATRNNMRAGMSQANVVLTNPTHFAVALRYDKTRDLAPVVVAKGKDLVAEVIRELAAENDVPVLSYPLLARAVFFTSKIGQEIR
;
A
#
# COMPACT_ATOMS: atom_id res chain seq x y z
N MET A 1 -4.11 26.32 -9.64
CA MET A 1 -3.04 26.04 -8.65
C MET A 1 -3.25 24.76 -7.83
N LYS A 2 -4.41 24.57 -7.13
CA LYS A 2 -4.67 23.35 -6.32
C LYS A 2 -4.55 22.01 -7.08
N MET A 3 -5.06 21.93 -8.32
CA MET A 3 -4.95 20.70 -9.13
C MET A 3 -3.50 20.35 -9.48
N GLN A 4 -2.67 21.34 -9.80
CA GLN A 4 -1.24 21.13 -10.13
C GLN A 4 -0.45 20.64 -8.91
N LEU A 5 -0.74 21.18 -7.71
CA LEU A 5 -0.13 20.70 -6.47
C LEU A 5 -0.51 19.25 -6.17
N ARG A 6 -1.79 18.90 -6.28
CA ARG A 6 -2.26 17.52 -6.09
C ARG A 6 -1.64 16.56 -7.12
N ARG A 7 -1.46 16.99 -8.37
CA ARG A 7 -0.78 16.19 -9.41
C ARG A 7 0.67 15.91 -9.04
N ARG A 8 1.44 16.94 -8.66
CA ARG A 8 2.83 16.78 -8.20
C ARG A 8 2.95 15.87 -6.98
N GLN A 9 2.04 16.00 -6.01
CA GLN A 9 2.01 15.13 -4.83
C GLN A 9 1.76 13.66 -5.21
N ARG A 10 0.85 13.40 -6.15
CA ARG A 10 0.63 12.04 -6.67
C ARG A 10 1.87 11.49 -7.37
N GLU A 11 2.46 12.25 -8.29
CA GLU A 11 3.66 11.84 -9.03
C GLU A 11 4.81 11.47 -8.07
N ALA A 12 5.07 12.31 -7.06
CA ALA A 12 6.09 12.04 -6.04
C ALA A 12 5.77 10.79 -5.21
N THR A 13 4.53 10.66 -4.74
CA THR A 13 4.08 9.48 -3.96
C THR A 13 4.24 8.20 -4.78
N ARG A 14 3.85 8.25 -6.06
CA ARG A 14 3.93 7.13 -6.98
C ARG A 14 5.38 6.68 -7.18
N ASN A 15 6.29 7.61 -7.43
CA ASN A 15 7.72 7.31 -7.60
C ASN A 15 8.32 6.64 -6.36
N ASN A 16 7.98 7.11 -5.16
CA ASN A 16 8.46 6.53 -3.90
C ASN A 16 7.94 5.10 -3.66
N MET A 17 6.73 4.78 -4.14
CA MET A 17 6.08 3.50 -3.85
C MET A 17 6.28 2.43 -4.93
N ARG A 18 6.71 2.79 -6.14
CA ARG A 18 6.92 1.83 -7.25
C ARG A 18 7.76 0.61 -6.83
N ALA A 19 8.86 0.84 -6.13
CA ALA A 19 9.77 -0.23 -5.70
C ALA A 19 9.16 -1.18 -4.66
N GLY A 20 8.29 -0.66 -3.77
CA GLY A 20 7.58 -1.50 -2.80
C GLY A 20 6.45 -2.29 -3.47
N MET A 21 5.73 -1.65 -4.38
CA MET A 21 4.59 -2.25 -5.09
C MET A 21 4.98 -3.37 -6.04
N SER A 22 6.18 -3.33 -6.66
CA SER A 22 6.66 -4.42 -7.52
C SER A 22 6.88 -5.74 -6.78
N GLN A 23 6.98 -5.70 -5.44
CA GLN A 23 7.14 -6.89 -4.60
C GLN A 23 5.84 -7.27 -3.87
N ALA A 24 4.76 -6.52 -4.06
CA ALA A 24 3.51 -6.77 -3.34
C ALA A 24 2.79 -8.00 -3.91
N ASN A 25 2.25 -8.83 -3.02
CA ASN A 25 1.39 -9.95 -3.41
C ASN A 25 -0.09 -9.64 -3.23
N VAL A 26 -0.42 -8.72 -2.30
CA VAL A 26 -1.80 -8.31 -2.03
C VAL A 26 -1.85 -6.90 -1.46
N VAL A 27 -2.94 -6.17 -1.74
CA VAL A 27 -3.26 -4.91 -1.06
C VAL A 27 -4.52 -5.06 -0.22
N LEU A 28 -4.43 -4.73 1.07
CA LEU A 28 -5.56 -4.60 1.95
C LEU A 28 -6.06 -3.16 1.95
N THR A 29 -7.37 -2.95 1.81
CA THR A 29 -7.96 -1.60 1.87
C THR A 29 -9.06 -1.47 2.91
N ASN A 30 -9.07 -0.30 3.56
CA ASN A 30 -10.27 0.28 4.14
C ASN A 30 -10.74 1.34 3.14
N PRO A 31 -11.88 1.14 2.45
CA PRO A 31 -12.28 1.94 1.30
C PRO A 31 -12.09 3.44 1.56
N THR A 32 -11.50 4.12 0.59
CA THR A 32 -11.12 5.56 0.57
C THR A 32 -10.13 6.03 1.64
N HIS A 33 -9.99 5.33 2.77
CA HIS A 33 -9.19 5.79 3.92
C HIS A 33 -7.79 5.21 4.00
N PHE A 34 -7.63 3.89 3.88
CA PHE A 34 -6.34 3.22 4.08
C PHE A 34 -6.06 2.19 2.99
N ALA A 35 -4.79 2.06 2.63
CA ALA A 35 -4.28 0.96 1.83
C ALA A 35 -2.95 0.47 2.41
N VAL A 36 -2.79 -0.84 2.48
CA VAL A 36 -1.57 -1.52 2.94
C VAL A 36 -1.22 -2.61 1.94
N ALA A 37 -0.07 -2.50 1.30
CA ALA A 37 0.47 -3.53 0.42
C ALA A 37 1.37 -4.47 1.22
N LEU A 38 1.16 -5.77 1.05
CA LEU A 38 1.87 -6.83 1.75
C LEU A 38 2.61 -7.72 0.76
N ARG A 39 3.81 -8.14 1.16
CA ARG A 39 4.55 -9.24 0.54
C ARG A 39 4.56 -10.44 1.49
N TYR A 40 4.46 -11.65 0.96
CA TYR A 40 4.76 -12.86 1.70
C TYR A 40 5.45 -13.87 0.79
N ASP A 41 6.75 -14.06 1.02
CA ASP A 41 7.53 -15.11 0.38
C ASP A 41 7.86 -16.20 1.41
N LYS A 42 7.30 -17.39 1.20
CA LYS A 42 7.40 -18.55 2.09
C LYS A 42 8.84 -19.02 2.35
N THR A 43 9.79 -18.62 1.51
CA THR A 43 11.20 -19.01 1.65
C THR A 43 12.01 -18.08 2.55
N ARG A 44 11.50 -16.86 2.82
CA ARG A 44 12.25 -15.79 3.51
C ARG A 44 11.48 -15.06 4.61
N ASP A 45 10.16 -14.95 4.50
CA ASP A 45 9.33 -14.14 5.38
C ASP A 45 8.61 -15.08 6.38
N LEU A 46 8.74 -14.83 7.69
CA LEU A 46 8.05 -15.62 8.72
C LEU A 46 6.57 -15.25 8.80
N ALA A 47 6.26 -13.98 8.53
CA ALA A 47 4.92 -13.45 8.40
C ALA A 47 4.88 -12.41 7.24
N PRO A 48 3.68 -12.03 6.75
CA PRO A 48 3.58 -11.00 5.71
C PRO A 48 4.26 -9.69 6.13
N VAL A 49 5.02 -9.10 5.20
CA VAL A 49 5.80 -7.87 5.38
C VAL A 49 5.09 -6.71 4.69
N VAL A 50 4.97 -5.56 5.37
CA VAL A 50 4.43 -4.34 4.79
C VAL A 50 5.43 -3.74 3.81
N VAL A 51 5.10 -3.67 2.51
CA VAL A 51 5.98 -3.08 1.48
C VAL A 51 5.57 -1.65 1.09
N ALA A 52 4.29 -1.31 1.27
CA ALA A 52 3.79 0.06 1.16
C ALA A 52 2.59 0.24 2.08
N LYS A 53 2.39 1.44 2.62
CA LYS A 53 1.15 1.79 3.32
C LYS A 53 0.85 3.27 3.19
N GLY A 54 -0.43 3.62 3.16
CA GLY A 54 -0.88 4.98 2.92
C GLY A 54 -2.29 5.25 3.40
N LYS A 55 -2.59 6.54 3.58
CA LYS A 55 -3.94 7.03 3.82
C LYS A 55 -4.35 8.05 2.75
N ASP A 56 -5.66 8.25 2.59
CA ASP A 56 -6.25 9.26 1.70
C ASP A 56 -5.63 9.22 0.28
N LEU A 57 -4.97 10.29 -0.16
CA LEU A 57 -4.29 10.38 -1.47
C LEU A 57 -3.28 9.26 -1.68
N VAL A 58 -2.53 8.88 -0.65
CA VAL A 58 -1.53 7.82 -0.75
C VAL A 58 -2.21 6.47 -0.91
N ALA A 59 -3.35 6.25 -0.24
CA ALA A 59 -4.13 5.04 -0.42
C ALA A 59 -4.74 4.95 -1.83
N GLU A 60 -5.14 6.07 -2.43
CA GLU A 60 -5.54 6.18 -3.83
C GLU A 60 -4.41 5.72 -4.77
N VAL A 61 -3.20 6.28 -4.60
CA VAL A 61 -2.03 5.91 -5.40
C VAL A 61 -1.64 4.43 -5.25
N ILE A 62 -1.75 3.85 -4.05
CA ILE A 62 -1.46 2.41 -3.85
C ILE A 62 -2.42 1.53 -4.64
N ARG A 63 -3.72 1.87 -4.70
CA ARG A 63 -4.70 1.12 -5.48
C ARG A 63 -4.46 1.24 -6.99
N GLU A 64 -4.09 2.43 -7.46
CA GLU A 64 -3.67 2.63 -8.86
C GLU A 64 -2.47 1.75 -9.20
N LEU A 65 -1.43 1.78 -8.36
CA LEU A 65 -0.24 0.95 -8.55
C LEU A 65 -0.54 -0.55 -8.44
N ALA A 66 -1.50 -0.96 -7.60
CA ALA A 66 -1.91 -2.35 -7.50
C ALA A 66 -2.51 -2.84 -8.83
N ALA A 67 -3.38 -2.03 -9.45
CA ALA A 67 -3.94 -2.34 -10.76
C ALA A 67 -2.86 -2.43 -11.85
N GLU A 68 -1.84 -1.56 -11.80
CA GLU A 68 -0.72 -1.58 -12.76
C GLU A 68 0.23 -2.78 -12.60
N ASN A 69 0.29 -3.38 -11.42
CA ASN A 69 1.17 -4.51 -11.12
C ASN A 69 0.40 -5.84 -11.03
N ASP A 70 -0.88 -5.87 -11.45
CA ASP A 70 -1.77 -7.03 -11.33
C ASP A 70 -1.86 -7.60 -9.90
N VAL A 71 -1.75 -6.72 -8.90
CA VAL A 71 -1.82 -7.08 -7.49
C VAL A 71 -3.28 -7.03 -7.02
N PRO A 72 -3.83 -8.14 -6.48
CA PRO A 72 -5.21 -8.17 -6.01
C PRO A 72 -5.42 -7.19 -4.85
N VAL A 73 -6.54 -6.46 -4.90
CA VAL A 73 -6.97 -5.55 -3.85
C VAL A 73 -8.14 -6.18 -3.09
N LEU A 74 -7.95 -6.40 -1.79
CA LEU A 74 -8.95 -7.00 -0.91
C LEU A 74 -9.48 -5.98 0.10
N SER A 75 -10.80 -5.84 0.18
CA SER A 75 -11.45 -4.93 1.11
C SER A 75 -11.65 -5.59 2.47
N TYR A 76 -10.75 -5.28 3.41
CA TYR A 76 -10.85 -5.70 4.81
C TYR A 76 -10.64 -4.48 5.72
N PRO A 77 -11.68 -3.65 5.94
CA PRO A 77 -11.52 -2.33 6.56
C PRO A 77 -10.88 -2.33 7.95
N LEU A 78 -11.28 -3.28 8.79
CA LEU A 78 -10.75 -3.42 10.16
C LEU A 78 -9.29 -3.87 10.12
N LEU A 79 -8.96 -4.87 9.30
CA LEU A 79 -7.61 -5.40 9.17
C LEU A 79 -6.66 -4.35 8.57
N ALA A 80 -7.06 -3.70 7.47
CA ALA A 80 -6.26 -2.66 6.84
C ALA A 80 -5.98 -1.50 7.81
N ARG A 81 -6.97 -1.11 8.62
CA ARG A 81 -6.77 -0.10 9.67
C ARG A 81 -5.80 -0.59 10.74
N ALA A 82 -5.99 -1.80 11.25
CA ALA A 82 -5.12 -2.38 12.29
C ALA A 82 -3.66 -2.41 11.81
N VAL A 83 -3.40 -3.06 10.68
CA VAL A 83 -2.03 -3.19 10.12
C VAL A 83 -1.42 -1.83 9.81
N PHE A 84 -2.21 -0.88 9.31
CA PHE A 84 -1.73 0.48 9.05
C PHE A 84 -1.15 1.15 10.31
N PHE A 85 -1.77 0.94 11.48
CA PHE A 85 -1.33 1.52 12.75
C PHE A 85 -0.30 0.66 13.50
N THR A 86 -0.31 -0.67 13.35
CA THR A 86 0.56 -1.58 14.13
C THR A 86 1.91 -1.88 13.49
N SER A 87 2.06 -1.76 12.16
CA SER A 87 3.29 -2.15 11.45
C SER A 87 3.85 -1.06 10.54
N LYS A 88 5.18 -0.93 10.48
CA LYS A 88 5.89 0.01 9.59
C LYS A 88 6.25 -0.67 8.26
N ILE A 89 6.56 0.12 7.23
CA ILE A 89 7.12 -0.41 5.98
C ILE A 89 8.43 -1.14 6.30
N GLY A 90 8.61 -2.33 5.71
CA GLY A 90 9.72 -3.24 5.96
C GLY A 90 9.54 -4.13 7.20
N GLN A 91 8.44 -4.00 7.95
CA GLN A 91 8.15 -4.85 9.11
C GLN A 91 7.07 -5.88 8.80
N GLU A 92 7.18 -7.01 9.50
CA GLU A 92 6.11 -8.01 9.59
C GLU A 92 4.85 -7.42 10.23
N ILE A 93 3.70 -7.94 9.84
CA ILE A 93 2.42 -7.62 10.46
C ILE A 93 2.38 -8.11 11.92
N ARG A 94 1.77 -7.32 12.81
CA ARG A 94 1.54 -7.63 14.22
C ARG A 94 0.07 -7.61 14.56
#